data_AF-A0A8C7BYU6-F1
#
_entry.id   AF-A0A8C7BYU6-F1
#
_cell.length_a   1.000
_cell.length_b   1.000
_cell.length_c   1.000
_cell.angle_alpha   90.00
_cell.angle_beta   90.00
_cell.angle_gamma   90.00
#
_symmetry.space_group_name_H-M   'P 1'
#
loop_
_entity.id
_entity.type
_entity.pdbx_description
1 polymer ?
#
loop_
_entity_poly.entity_id
_entity_poly.type
_entity_poly.pdbx_seq_one_letter_code
_entity_poly.pdbx_strand_id
1 'polypeptide(L)'
;GQWRGAEGEEERILSRMRVKKLPMILALHLKRFKYMEQLHRYTKLSHQVVFSLELSLFSTSGDVVKMDRMYDLVAEVVHCGSGPNPRHCITIVKSRGFGLWFDDDIVEKRDAQAIEELYGPASDISKNSESGYIYIYIF
;
A
#
# COMPACT_ATOMS: atom_id res chain seq x y z
N GLY A 1 27.07 -41.85 -27.03
CA GLY A 1 25.79 -42.03 -26.33
C GLY A 1 25.14 -40.68 -26.18
N GLN A 2 23.99 -40.50 -26.81
CA GLN A 2 23.27 -39.23 -26.95
C GLN A 2 22.44 -38.97 -25.69
N TRP A 3 22.79 -37.94 -24.94
CA TRP A 3 21.92 -37.40 -23.89
C TRP A 3 20.82 -36.59 -24.56
N ARG A 4 19.65 -37.21 -24.76
CA ARG A 4 18.42 -36.47 -25.07
C ARG A 4 17.99 -35.77 -23.77
N GLY A 5 17.83 -34.45 -23.85
CA GLY A 5 17.33 -33.65 -22.74
C GLY A 5 15.98 -34.17 -22.28
N ALA A 6 15.85 -34.38 -20.97
CA ALA A 6 14.56 -34.49 -20.34
C ALA A 6 13.83 -33.18 -20.59
N GLU A 7 12.69 -33.26 -21.28
CA GLU A 7 11.67 -32.22 -21.24
C GLU A 7 11.25 -32.10 -19.77
N GLY A 8 11.82 -31.10 -19.08
CA GLY A 8 11.46 -30.79 -17.70
C GLY A 8 10.06 -30.22 -17.72
N GLU A 9 9.10 -31.01 -17.25
CA GLU A 9 7.73 -30.57 -17.02
C GLU A 9 7.75 -29.47 -15.95
N GLU A 10 7.31 -28.27 -16.33
CA GLU A 10 7.30 -27.10 -15.45
C GLU A 10 6.25 -27.31 -14.35
N GLU A 11 6.71 -27.75 -13.17
CA GLU A 11 5.83 -28.04 -12.05
C GLU A 11 5.31 -26.73 -11.41
N ARG A 12 3.98 -26.57 -11.37
CA ARG A 12 3.34 -25.36 -10.81
C ARG A 12 3.39 -25.38 -9.29
N ILE A 13 4.22 -24.52 -8.72
CA ILE A 13 4.31 -24.34 -7.26
C ILE A 13 3.28 -23.31 -6.79
N LEU A 14 2.46 -23.67 -5.80
CA LEU A 14 1.58 -22.74 -5.10
C LEU A 14 2.28 -22.18 -3.86
N SER A 15 2.64 -20.89 -3.90
CA SER A 15 3.18 -20.18 -2.74
C SER A 15 2.11 -19.34 -2.05
N ARG A 16 2.01 -19.46 -0.72
CA ARG A 16 1.10 -18.65 0.11
C ARG A 16 1.85 -18.09 1.32
N MET A 17 1.78 -16.78 1.49
CA MET A 17 2.29 -16.10 2.69
C MET A 17 1.22 -16.05 3.79
N ARG A 18 1.68 -16.14 5.03
CA ARG A 18 0.87 -16.05 6.25
C ARG A 18 1.56 -15.14 7.26
N VAL A 19 0.79 -14.26 7.90
CA VAL A 19 1.31 -13.41 8.97
C VAL A 19 1.24 -14.19 10.28
N LYS A 20 2.40 -14.47 10.88
CA LYS A 20 2.52 -15.23 12.13
C LYS A 20 2.23 -14.40 13.38
N LYS A 21 2.66 -13.13 13.38
CA LYS A 21 2.45 -12.19 14.48
C LYS A 21 2.13 -10.82 13.90
N LEU A 22 1.10 -10.18 14.44
CA LEU A 22 0.70 -8.84 14.08
C LEU A 22 1.53 -7.80 14.87
N PRO A 23 2.24 -6.87 14.20
CA PRO A 23 3.03 -5.83 14.85
C PRO A 23 2.15 -4.66 15.29
N MET A 24 2.50 -3.98 16.39
CA MET A 24 1.77 -2.80 16.89
C MET A 24 1.61 -1.72 15.81
N ILE A 25 2.68 -1.47 15.05
CA ILE A 25 2.66 -0.59 13.88
C ILE A 25 2.73 -1.47 12.64
N LEU A 26 1.71 -1.38 11.79
CA LEU A 26 1.63 -2.06 10.52
C LEU A 26 1.90 -1.05 9.39
N ALA A 27 3.05 -1.18 8.75
CA ALA A 27 3.41 -0.42 7.55
C ALA A 27 3.09 -1.27 6.30
N LEU A 28 2.11 -0.84 5.52
CA LEU A 28 1.72 -1.48 4.27
C LEU A 28 2.32 -0.70 3.10
N HIS A 29 3.35 -1.27 2.48
CA HIS A 29 3.97 -0.73 1.26
C HIS A 29 3.35 -1.34 0.02
N LEU A 30 2.73 -0.50 -0.82
CA LEU A 30 2.19 -0.95 -2.10
C LEU A 30 3.31 -1.05 -3.15
N LYS A 31 3.46 -2.24 -3.74
CA LYS A 31 4.40 -2.50 -4.84
C LYS A 31 3.91 -1.88 -6.14
N ARG A 32 3.95 -0.55 -6.22
CA ARG A 32 3.47 0.24 -7.35
C ARG A 32 4.45 0.39 -8.50
N PHE A 33 5.62 -0.24 -8.45
CA PHE A 33 6.57 -0.18 -9.56
C PHE A 33 6.83 -1.56 -10.11
N LYS A 34 6.64 -1.70 -11.42
CA LYS A 34 6.88 -2.94 -12.16
C LYS A 34 7.84 -2.64 -13.29
N TYR A 35 8.84 -3.50 -13.46
CA TYR A 35 9.70 -3.45 -14.64
C TYR A 35 8.90 -3.95 -15.85
N MET A 36 8.83 -3.13 -16.89
CA MET A 36 8.15 -3.46 -18.14
C MET A 36 9.20 -3.78 -19.19
N GLU A 37 9.40 -5.06 -19.47
CA GLU A 37 10.41 -5.53 -20.44
C GLU A 37 10.24 -4.88 -21.81
N GLN A 38 9.00 -4.75 -22.30
CA GLN A 38 8.69 -4.10 -23.58
C GLN A 38 9.21 -2.65 -23.67
N LEU A 39 9.22 -1.94 -22.54
CA LEU A 39 9.64 -0.54 -22.48
C LEU A 39 11.07 -0.37 -21.92
N HIS A 40 11.70 -1.47 -21.51
CA HIS A 40 13.03 -1.50 -20.88
C HIS A 40 13.16 -0.52 -19.70
N ARG A 41 12.09 -0.36 -18.91
CA ARG A 41 12.04 0.56 -17.76
C ARG A 41 11.01 0.17 -16.71
N TYR A 42 11.18 0.70 -15.49
CA TYR A 42 10.14 0.66 -14.48
C TYR A 42 9.00 1.62 -14.79
N THR A 43 7.77 1.15 -14.59
CA THR A 43 6.55 1.96 -14.72
C THR A 43 5.78 1.96 -13.41
N LYS A 44 5.15 3.09 -13.11
CA LYS A 44 4.22 3.21 -11.99
C LYS A 44 2.88 2.54 -12.34
N LEU A 45 2.38 1.75 -11.40
CA LEU A 45 1.06 1.15 -11.40
C LEU A 45 0.10 2.10 -10.66
N SER A 46 -0.51 3.00 -11.42
CA SER A 46 -1.45 4.02 -10.91
C SER A 46 -2.88 3.52 -10.73
N HIS A 47 -3.09 2.20 -10.67
CA HIS A 47 -4.42 1.67 -10.37
C HIS A 47 -4.84 2.07 -8.95
N GLN A 48 -6.13 2.30 -8.78
CA GLN A 48 -6.68 2.62 -7.48
C GLN A 48 -6.58 1.41 -6.55
N VAL A 49 -6.16 1.65 -5.31
CA VAL A 49 -6.22 0.67 -4.22
C VAL A 49 -7.13 1.28 -3.18
N VAL A 50 -8.21 0.58 -2.87
CA VAL A 50 -9.12 0.97 -1.78
C VAL A 50 -8.48 0.54 -0.47
N PHE A 51 -8.49 1.44 0.50
CA PHE A 51 -8.03 1.17 1.86
C PHE A 51 -9.04 1.74 2.84
N SER A 52 -9.12 1.11 4.01
CA SER A 52 -10.11 1.42 5.02
C SER A 52 -9.48 2.22 6.15
N LEU A 53 -10.25 3.12 6.76
CA LEU A 53 -9.84 3.83 7.97
C LEU A 53 -9.56 2.86 9.12
N GLU A 54 -10.33 1.78 9.19
CA GLU A 54 -10.19 0.70 10.16
C GLU A 54 -9.93 -0.60 9.41
N LEU A 55 -8.92 -1.35 9.83
CA LEU A 55 -8.51 -2.61 9.22
C LEU A 55 -8.49 -3.73 10.26
N SER A 56 -9.46 -4.64 10.19
CA SER A 56 -9.47 -5.87 11.00
C SER A 56 -8.54 -6.91 10.37
N LEU A 57 -7.56 -7.37 11.16
CA LEU A 57 -6.64 -8.43 10.78
C LEU A 57 -6.66 -9.59 11.77
N PHE A 58 -6.64 -10.79 11.22
CA PHE A 58 -6.57 -12.03 11.99
C PHE A 58 -5.14 -12.60 11.94
N SER A 59 -4.64 -13.07 13.09
CA SER A 59 -3.45 -13.92 13.06
C SER A 59 -3.77 -15.22 12.32
N THR A 60 -2.92 -15.60 11.37
CA THR A 60 -3.13 -16.81 10.55
C THR A 60 -2.39 -18.05 11.10
N SER A 61 -1.77 -17.92 12.28
CA SER A 61 -1.13 -19.02 13.02
C SER A 61 -2.18 -19.92 13.68
N GLY A 62 -2.09 -21.23 13.49
CA GLY A 62 -3.06 -22.20 14.01
C GLY A 62 -3.14 -22.29 15.54
N ASP A 63 -2.12 -21.79 16.26
CA ASP A 63 -1.95 -22.02 17.69
C ASP A 63 -2.34 -20.84 18.60
N VAL A 64 -2.78 -19.72 18.03
CA VAL A 64 -3.09 -18.51 18.80
C VAL A 64 -4.59 -18.30 18.80
N VAL A 65 -5.19 -18.26 19.99
CA VAL A 65 -6.54 -17.73 20.23
C VAL A 65 -6.75 -16.56 19.30
N LYS A 66 -7.82 -16.58 18.49
CA LYS A 66 -8.10 -15.63 17.41
C LYS A 66 -8.13 -14.19 17.94
N MET A 67 -6.97 -13.57 18.10
CA MET A 67 -6.79 -12.20 18.54
C MET A 67 -7.02 -11.35 17.29
N ASP A 68 -8.28 -11.01 17.06
CA ASP A 68 -8.65 -9.98 16.10
C ASP A 68 -7.98 -8.68 16.55
N ARG A 69 -7.23 -8.06 15.65
CA ARG A 69 -6.68 -6.73 15.90
C ARG A 69 -7.30 -5.78 14.91
N MET A 70 -7.99 -4.79 15.44
CA MET A 70 -8.48 -3.66 14.69
C MET A 70 -7.38 -2.61 14.66
N TYR A 71 -6.93 -2.26 13.46
CA TYR A 71 -5.97 -1.21 13.25
C TYR A 71 -6.64 0.06 12.75
N ASP A 72 -6.22 1.20 13.27
CA ASP A 72 -6.60 2.52 12.77
C ASP A 72 -5.52 3.06 11.82
N LEU A 73 -5.96 3.56 10.65
CA LEU A 73 -5.09 4.31 9.75
C LEU A 73 -4.72 5.64 10.41
N VAL A 74 -3.41 5.88 10.57
CA VAL A 74 -2.89 7.11 11.17
C VAL A 74 -2.07 7.94 10.20
N ALA A 75 -1.48 7.34 9.17
CA ALA A 75 -0.78 8.10 8.15
C ALA A 75 -0.78 7.41 6.78
N GLU A 76 -0.70 8.23 5.74
CA GLU A 76 -0.50 7.83 4.35
C GLU A 76 0.64 8.64 3.74
N VAL A 77 1.58 7.95 3.12
CA VAL A 77 2.59 8.57 2.25
C VAL A 77 2.09 8.47 0.83
N VAL A 78 1.93 9.61 0.16
CA VAL A 78 1.50 9.68 -1.23
C VAL A 78 2.72 9.90 -2.11
N HIS A 79 2.91 9.03 -3.10
CA HIS A 79 3.97 9.22 -4.08
C HIS A 79 3.47 10.12 -5.20
N CYS A 80 4.12 11.27 -5.41
CA CYS A 80 3.84 12.19 -6.48
C CYS A 80 4.77 11.91 -7.68
N GLY A 81 4.23 11.79 -8.87
CA GLY A 81 5.00 11.51 -10.09
C GLY A 81 4.86 10.07 -10.61
N SER A 82 5.26 9.89 -11.87
CA SER A 82 5.08 8.66 -12.65
C SER A 82 6.30 7.74 -12.66
N GLY A 83 7.45 8.21 -12.17
CA GLY A 83 8.72 7.47 -12.14
C GLY A 83 8.96 6.80 -10.77
N PRO A 84 9.89 5.82 -10.70
CA PRO A 84 10.23 5.11 -9.46
C PRO A 84 11.10 5.92 -8.49
N ASN A 85 11.78 6.95 -8.99
CA ASN A 85 12.59 7.82 -8.15
C ASN A 85 11.66 8.83 -7.48
N PRO A 86 11.50 8.79 -6.14
CA PRO A 86 10.68 9.74 -5.44
C PRO A 86 11.35 11.10 -5.55
N ARG A 87 10.82 11.95 -6.42
CA ARG A 87 11.18 13.37 -6.47
C ARG A 87 10.42 14.16 -5.42
N HIS A 88 9.22 13.69 -5.07
CA HIS A 88 8.30 14.39 -4.20
C HIS A 88 7.29 13.41 -3.62
N CYS A 89 7.12 13.45 -2.31
CA CYS A 89 6.12 12.67 -1.59
C CYS A 89 5.51 13.56 -0.53
N ILE A 90 4.18 13.59 -0.48
CA ILE A 90 3.47 14.25 0.60
C ILE A 90 3.07 13.20 1.63
N THR A 91 2.96 13.62 2.89
CA THR A 91 2.48 12.75 3.98
C THR A 91 1.23 13.32 4.60
N ILE A 92 0.21 12.49 4.72
CA ILE A 92 -1.07 12.85 5.32
C ILE A 92 -1.14 12.13 6.66
N VAL A 93 -1.26 12.88 7.74
CA VAL A 93 -1.37 12.34 9.10
C VAL A 93 -2.75 12.64 9.66
N LYS A 94 -3.46 11.60 10.11
CA LYS A 94 -4.74 11.74 10.78
C LYS A 94 -4.51 11.99 12.26
N SER A 95 -5.05 13.09 12.77
CA SER A 95 -4.99 13.46 14.19
C SER A 95 -6.39 13.81 14.69
N ARG A 96 -6.90 13.05 15.65
CA ARG A 96 -8.20 13.21 16.36
C ARG A 96 -9.11 14.35 15.84
N GLY A 97 -9.83 14.09 14.75
CA GLY A 97 -10.85 14.98 14.17
C GLY A 97 -10.37 15.90 13.05
N PHE A 98 -9.11 15.82 12.63
CA PHE A 98 -8.56 16.57 11.50
C PHE A 98 -7.40 15.81 10.84
N GLY A 99 -7.00 16.27 9.66
CA GLY A 99 -5.80 15.81 8.98
C GLY A 99 -4.75 16.89 8.88
N LEU A 100 -3.49 16.47 8.82
CA LEU A 100 -2.34 17.32 8.54
C LEU A 100 -1.67 16.83 7.27
N TRP A 101 -1.56 17.71 6.27
CA TRP A 101 -0.82 17.48 5.04
C TRP A 101 0.56 18.10 5.22
N PHE A 102 1.57 17.24 5.17
CA PHE A 102 2.97 17.62 5.18
C PHE A 102 3.46 17.56 3.74
N ASP A 103 3.83 18.72 3.22
CA ASP A 103 4.43 18.89 1.91
C ASP A 103 5.72 19.71 2.07
N ASP A 104 6.85 18.99 2.21
CA ASP A 104 8.15 19.56 2.52
C ASP A 104 8.14 20.53 3.72
N ASP A 105 8.26 21.84 3.50
CA ASP A 105 8.24 22.89 4.53
C ASP A 105 6.83 23.43 4.83
N ILE A 106 5.82 22.97 4.10
CA ILE A 106 4.42 23.38 4.23
C ILE A 106 3.64 22.36 5.05
N VAL A 107 2.89 22.86 6.03
CA VAL A 107 1.95 22.05 6.83
C VAL A 107 0.57 22.66 6.75
N GLU A 108 -0.37 21.93 6.15
CA GLU A 108 -1.77 22.33 6.05
C GLU A 108 -2.66 21.49 6.95
N LYS A 109 -3.50 22.14 7.75
CA LYS A 109 -4.57 21.46 8.48
C LYS A 109 -5.83 21.42 7.63
N ARG A 110 -6.43 20.24 7.48
CA ARG A 110 -7.75 20.05 6.87
C ARG A 110 -8.70 19.35 7.81
N ASP A 111 -10.00 19.60 7.65
CA ASP A 111 -11.03 19.02 8.50
C ASP A 111 -11.23 17.52 8.24
N ALA A 112 -12.10 16.90 9.05
CA ALA A 112 -12.45 15.50 8.91
C ALA A 112 -13.15 15.18 7.59
N GLN A 113 -13.88 16.13 7.00
CA GLN A 113 -14.57 15.92 5.73
C GLN A 113 -13.56 15.73 4.59
N ALA A 114 -12.50 16.54 4.53
CA ALA A 114 -11.43 16.37 3.54
C ALA A 114 -10.69 15.03 3.66
N ILE A 115 -10.58 14.49 4.88
CA ILE A 115 -10.06 13.14 5.14
C ILE A 115 -11.02 12.08 4.55
N GLU A 116 -12.33 12.23 4.74
CA GLU A 116 -13.34 11.30 4.23
C GLU A 116 -13.43 11.34 2.69
N GLU A 117 -13.30 12.50 2.07
CA GLU A 117 -13.28 12.66 0.60
C GLU A 117 -12.09 11.94 -0.04
N LEU A 118 -10.93 11.90 0.63
CA LEU A 118 -9.76 11.16 0.18
C LEU A 118 -10.00 9.65 0.17
N TYR A 119 -10.83 9.16 1.10
CA TYR A 119 -11.10 7.74 1.33
C TYR A 119 -12.48 7.28 0.82
N GLY A 120 -13.25 8.20 0.25
CA GLY A 120 -14.58 7.97 -0.29
C GLY A 120 -14.57 7.19 -1.61
N PRO A 121 -15.75 6.76 -2.11
CA PRO A 121 -15.86 6.07 -3.38
C PRO A 121 -15.31 6.94 -4.50
N ALA A 122 -14.51 6.32 -5.37
CA ALA A 122 -13.69 6.92 -6.42
C ALA A 122 -14.41 7.99 -7.27
N SER A 123 -14.43 9.24 -6.83
CA SER A 123 -14.80 10.36 -7.70
C SER A 123 -13.54 10.81 -8.42
N ASP A 124 -13.28 10.20 -9.59
CA ASP A 124 -12.48 10.76 -10.69
C ASP A 124 -11.23 11.60 -10.31
N ILE A 125 -10.39 11.11 -9.40
CA ILE A 125 -9.00 11.60 -9.27
C ILE A 125 -8.17 10.91 -10.36
N SER A 126 -8.57 11.11 -11.61
CA SER A 126 -8.01 10.52 -12.82
C SER A 126 -7.00 11.43 -13.53
N LYS A 127 -6.42 12.41 -12.83
CA LYS A 127 -5.50 13.38 -13.48
C LYS A 127 -4.16 13.63 -12.79
N ASN A 128 -3.98 13.26 -11.52
CA ASN A 128 -2.70 13.45 -10.86
C ASN A 128 -1.93 12.14 -10.71
N SER A 129 -0.62 12.23 -10.96
CA SER A 129 0.35 11.15 -10.73
C SER A 129 0.54 10.82 -9.23
N GLU A 130 -0.40 11.22 -8.38
CA GLU A 130 -0.41 11.07 -6.94
C GLU A 130 -1.15 9.78 -6.59
N SER A 131 -0.50 8.91 -5.83
CA SER A 131 -1.14 7.69 -5.36
C SER A 131 -0.56 7.29 -4.02
N GLY A 132 -1.39 6.88 -3.07
CA GLY A 132 -0.95 6.32 -1.80
C GLY A 132 0.06 5.19 -2.00
N TYR A 133 1.19 5.27 -1.32
CA TYR A 133 2.36 4.44 -1.52
C TYR A 133 2.68 3.60 -0.28
N ILE A 134 2.60 4.22 0.90
CA ILE A 134 2.77 3.55 2.19
C ILE A 134 1.61 3.96 3.09
N TYR A 135 0.97 2.99 3.73
CA TYR A 135 -0.05 3.23 4.76
C TYR A 135 0.48 2.78 6.12
N ILE A 136 0.26 3.59 7.14
CA ILE A 136 0.65 3.30 8.51
C ILE A 136 -0.59 3.15 9.38
N TYR A 137 -0.67 1.98 9.99
CA TYR A 137 -1.76 1.52 10.82
C TYR A 137 -1.25 1.22 12.24
N ILE A 138 -2.03 1.55 13.26
CA ILE A 138 -1.72 1.22 14.67
C ILE A 138 -2.92 0.56 15.36
N PHE A 139 -2.68 -0.27 16.38
CA PHE A 139 -3.72 -0.80 17.30
C PHE A 139 -3.29 -0.65 18.76
#